data_AF-A0A9E4BSW0-F1
#
_entry.id   AF-A0A9E4BSW0-F1
#
_cell.length_a   1.000
_cell.length_b   1.000
_cell.length_c   1.000
_cell.angle_alpha   90.00
_cell.angle_beta   90.00
_cell.angle_gamma   90.00
#
_symmetry.space_group_name_H-M   'P 1'
#
loop_
_entity.id
_entity.type
_entity.pdbx_description
1 polymer ?
#
loop_
_entity_poly.entity_id
_entity_poly.type
_entity_poly.pdbx_seq_one_letter_code
_entity_poly.pdbx_strand_id
1 'polypeptide(L)' 'MDTMHESIEFRPRGRTLAMGGIPWLPRITDKARAMLRNNIGDYVYP' A
#
# COMPACT_ATOMS: atom_id res chain seq x y z
N MET A 1 7.43 29.58 -6.02
CA MET A 1 8.13 28.30 -6.26
C MET A 1 7.07 27.24 -6.15
N ASP A 2 6.75 26.62 -7.28
CA ASP A 2 5.58 25.77 -7.45
C ASP A 2 5.66 24.44 -6.70
N THR A 3 4.52 24.12 -6.10
CA THR A 3 3.94 22.80 -5.83
C THR A 3 4.70 21.86 -4.90
N MET A 4 4.43 22.00 -3.59
CA MET A 4 4.44 20.86 -2.66
C MET A 4 3.43 19.83 -3.17
N HIS A 5 3.90 18.83 -3.93
CA HIS A 5 3.18 17.57 -4.05
C HIS A 5 3.17 16.95 -2.65
N GLU A 6 2.10 17.12 -1.88
CA GLU A 6 1.85 16.23 -0.76
C GLU A 6 1.86 14.81 -1.33
N SER A 7 2.89 14.05 -1.00
CA SER A 7 2.94 12.63 -1.35
C SER A 7 1.71 11.98 -0.73
N ILE A 8 0.79 11.52 -1.57
CA ILE A 8 -0.45 10.85 -1.12
C ILE A 8 -0.05 9.73 -0.14
N GLU A 9 -0.55 9.83 1.09
CA GLU A 9 -0.33 8.86 2.13
C GLU A 9 -0.72 7.46 1.61
N PHE A 10 0.21 6.50 1.72
CA PHE A 10 -0.06 5.14 1.28
C PHE A 10 -1.17 4.49 2.11
N ARG A 11 -2.21 4.01 1.42
CA ARG A 11 -3.29 3.22 2.02
C ARG A 11 -3.50 1.94 1.22
N PRO A 12 -3.18 0.77 1.80
CA PRO A 12 -3.36 -0.50 1.10
C PRO A 12 -4.85 -0.86 0.98
N ARG A 13 -5.20 -1.65 -0.04
CA ARG A 13 -6.57 -2.14 -0.29
C ARG A 13 -7.18 -2.82 0.94
N GLY A 14 -8.50 -2.76 1.03
CA GLY A 14 -9.28 -3.26 2.18
C GLY A 14 -9.05 -4.75 2.47
N ARG A 15 -9.21 -5.14 3.74
CA ARG A 15 -8.98 -6.53 4.22
C ARG A 15 -9.93 -7.56 3.60
N THR A 16 -11.13 -7.12 3.21
CA THR A 16 -12.18 -7.98 2.62
C THR A 16 -11.98 -8.23 1.14
N LEU A 17 -11.07 -7.50 0.47
CA LEU A 17 -10.82 -7.69 -0.94
C LEU A 17 -10.02 -8.98 -1.17
N ALA A 18 -10.56 -9.85 -2.03
CA ALA A 18 -9.87 -11.04 -2.51
C ALA A 18 -9.40 -10.86 -3.95
N MET A 19 -8.28 -11.49 -4.30
CA MET A 19 -7.78 -11.59 -5.68
C MET A 19 -7.50 -13.06 -5.97
N GLY A 20 -8.07 -13.60 -7.05
CA GLY A 20 -7.96 -15.04 -7.35
C GLY A 20 -8.53 -15.95 -6.25
N GLY A 21 -9.56 -15.48 -5.52
CA GLY A 21 -10.13 -16.21 -4.38
C GLY A 21 -9.30 -16.15 -3.09
N ILE A 22 -8.13 -15.53 -3.11
CA ILE A 22 -7.24 -15.42 -1.94
C ILE A 22 -7.53 -14.09 -1.23
N PRO A 23 -8.06 -14.12 0.01
CA PRO A 23 -8.22 -12.90 0.81
C PRO A 23 -6.83 -12.35 1.17
N TRP A 24 -6.74 -11.05 1.46
CA TRP A 24 -5.48 -10.35 1.79
C TRP A 24 -4.39 -10.30 0.71
N LEU A 25 -4.43 -11.13 -0.34
CA LEU A 25 -3.46 -11.09 -1.43
C LEU A 25 -3.32 -9.68 -2.05
N PRO A 26 -4.40 -8.97 -2.42
CA PRO A 26 -4.26 -7.61 -2.93
C PRO A 26 -3.57 -6.68 -1.91
N ARG A 27 -3.88 -6.83 -0.62
CA ARG A 27 -3.36 -5.98 0.46
C ARG A 27 -1.88 -6.21 0.70
N ILE A 28 -1.42 -7.46 0.75
CA ILE A 28 0.00 -7.77 0.95
C ILE A 28 0.84 -7.33 -0.26
N THR A 29 0.30 -7.45 -1.48
CA THR A 29 0.94 -6.92 -2.68
C THR A 29 1.10 -5.39 -2.65
N ASP A 30 0.12 -4.66 -2.12
CA ASP A 30 0.24 -3.20 -1.96
C ASP A 30 1.35 -2.85 -0.97
N LYS A 31 1.38 -3.53 0.19
CA LYS A 31 2.42 -3.32 1.21
C LYS A 31 3.81 -3.62 0.66
N ALA A 32 3.97 -4.71 -0.09
CA ALA A 32 5.23 -5.05 -0.75
C ALA A 32 5.69 -3.93 -1.71
N ARG A 33 4.78 -3.43 -2.55
CA ARG A 33 5.09 -2.32 -3.48
C ARG A 33 5.43 -1.03 -2.74
N ALA A 34 4.74 -0.73 -1.64
CA ALA A 34 4.99 0.45 -0.82
C ALA A 34 6.34 0.38 -0.10
N MET A 35 6.71 -0.79 0.43
CA MET A 35 8.02 -1.03 1.04
C MET A 35 9.15 -0.80 0.02
N LEU A 36 9.01 -1.35 -1.19
CA LEU A 36 9.98 -1.17 -2.27
C LEU A 36 10.12 0.28 -2.73
N ARG A 37 9.08 1.10 -2.54
CA ARG A 37 9.07 2.53 -2.88
C ARG A 37 9.42 3.44 -1.70
N ASN A 38 9.78 2.87 -0.55
CA ASN A 38 10.02 3.58 0.70
C ASN A 38 8.87 4.54 1.09
N ASN A 39 7.62 4.12 0.82
CA ASN A 39 6.39 4.87 1.09
C ASN A 39 5.37 3.98 1.81
N ILE A 40 5.82 3.11 2.71
CA ILE A 40 4.93 2.21 3.46
C ILE A 40 4.28 2.90 4.68
N GLY A 41 4.78 4.06 5.10
CA GLY A 41 4.28 4.78 6.27
C GLY A 41 4.39 3.93 7.55
N ASP A 42 3.33 3.92 8.36
CA ASP A 42 3.25 3.17 9.62
C ASP A 42 2.91 1.68 9.44
N TYR A 43 2.75 1.20 8.20
CA TYR A 43 2.48 -0.22 7.96
C TYR A 43 3.77 -1.04 8.05
N VAL A 44 3.72 -2.17 8.75
CA VAL A 44 4.83 -3.15 8.81
C VAL A 44 4.66 -4.18 7.70
N TYR A 45 5.73 -4.61 7.03
CA TYR A 45 5.71 -5.71 6.05
C TYR A 45 6.78 -6.77 6.40
N PRO A 46 6.48 -8.08 6.31
CA PRO A 46 5.17 -8.68 5.99
C PRO A 46 4.09 -8.39 7.06
#